data_AF-A0A1Z9FKE2-F1
#
_entry.id   AF-A0A1Z9FKE2-F1
#
_cell.length_a   1.000
_cell.length_b   1.000
_cell.length_c   1.000
_cell.angle_alpha   90.00
_cell.angle_beta   90.00
_cell.angle_gamma   90.00
#
_symmetry.space_group_name_H-M   'P 1'
#
loop_
_entity.id
_entity.type
_entity.pdbx_description
1 polymer ?
#
loop_
_entity_poly.entity_id
_entity_poly.type
_entity_poly.pdbx_seq_one_letter_code
_entity_poly.pdbx_strand_id
1 'polypeptide(L)' 'MLWIDYTVESYPDGSFTVKGDWDGEVMGKQKDGSDKDHFLYKPGDKFVVDDKGILRKVEA' A
#
# COMPACT_ATOMS: atom_id res chain seq x y z
N MET A 1 -11.61 6.63 2.00
CA MET A 1 -10.46 7.39 2.53
C MET A 1 -9.65 7.86 1.33
N LEU A 2 -9.14 9.09 1.36
CA LEU A 2 -8.31 9.65 0.29
C LEU A 2 -6.89 9.80 0.82
N TRP A 3 -5.90 9.33 0.06
CA TRP A 3 -4.48 9.44 0.36
C TRP A 3 -3.86 10.35 -0.71
N ILE A 4 -3.17 11.41 -0.29
CA ILE A 4 -2.59 12.45 -1.16
C ILE A 4 -1.11 12.59 -0.79
N ASP A 5 -0.28 13.05 -1.73
CA ASP A 5 1.16 13.29 -1.53
C ASP A 5 2.02 12.02 -1.30
N TYR A 6 1.64 10.91 -1.93
CA TYR A 6 2.43 9.67 -1.96
C TYR A 6 3.15 9.49 -3.30
N THR A 7 4.30 8.82 -3.25
CA THR A 7 5.08 8.48 -4.46
C THR A 7 4.82 7.04 -4.86
N VAL A 8 4.56 6.79 -6.15
CA VAL A 8 4.54 5.44 -6.71
C VAL A 8 5.91 5.13 -7.32
N GLU A 9 6.60 4.12 -6.79
CA GLU A 9 7.85 3.62 -7.36
C GLU A 9 7.57 2.32 -8.12
N SER A 10 7.98 2.28 -9.38
CA SER A 10 7.85 1.10 -10.25
C SER A 10 9.17 0.35 -10.36
N TYR A 11 9.09 -0.96 -10.47
CA TYR A 11 10.22 -1.87 -10.59
C TYR A 11 10.29 -2.49 -12.00
N PRO A 12 11.46 -2.99 -12.43
CA PRO A 12 11.66 -3.54 -13.78
C PRO A 12 10.79 -4.76 -14.13
N ASP A 13 10.31 -5.49 -13.13
CA ASP A 13 9.46 -6.67 -13.26
C ASP A 13 7.96 -6.34 -13.38
N GLY A 14 7.61 -5.04 -13.41
CA GLY A 14 6.24 -4.56 -13.44
C GLY A 14 5.59 -4.45 -12.05
N SER A 15 6.33 -4.77 -10.98
CA SER A 15 5.88 -4.51 -9.61
C SER A 15 5.91 -3.01 -9.31
N PHE A 16 5.16 -2.56 -8.32
CA PHE A 16 5.26 -1.21 -7.79
C PHE A 16 4.99 -1.18 -6.28
N THR A 17 5.40 -0.10 -5.63
CA THR A 17 5.08 0.21 -4.24
C THR A 17 4.62 1.65 -4.10
N VAL A 18 3.81 1.93 -3.08
CA VAL A 18 3.43 3.29 -2.68
C VAL A 18 4.31 3.69 -1.49
N LYS A 19 5.04 4.80 -1.62
CA LYS A 19 5.91 5.35 -0.57
C LYS A 19 5.28 6.59 0.03
N GLY A 20 5.21 6.59 1.36
CA GLY A 20 4.92 7.78 2.16
C GLY A 20 6.20 8.46 2.65
N ASP A 21 6.04 9.29 3.66
CA ASP A 21 7.11 10.00 4.36
C ASP A 21 8.04 9.06 5.14
N TRP A 22 7.55 7.87 5.52
CA TRP A 22 8.36 6.81 6.15
C TRP A 22 7.96 5.42 5.66
N ASP A 23 8.89 4.46 5.74
CA ASP A 23 8.76 3.12 5.16
C ASP A 23 7.48 2.38 5.58
N GLY A 24 6.96 2.62 6.79
CA GLY A 24 5.79 1.93 7.34
C GLY A 24 4.45 2.63 7.16
N GLU A 25 4.42 3.85 6.64
CA GLU A 25 3.26 4.74 6.73
C GLU A 25 1.99 4.16 6.10
N VAL A 26 2.15 3.65 4.88
CA VAL A 26 1.04 3.06 4.11
C VAL A 26 0.79 1.61 4.52
N MET A 27 1.66 1.05 5.36
CA MET A 27 1.70 -0.36 5.78
C MET A 27 1.15 -0.63 7.18
N GLY A 28 0.42 0.33 7.76
CA GLY A 28 -0.21 0.17 9.07
C GLY A 28 0.72 0.41 10.24
N LYS A 29 1.83 1.12 10.03
CA LYS A 29 2.80 1.46 11.08
C LYS A 29 2.94 2.96 11.25
N GLN A 30 2.90 3.39 12.51
CA GLN A 30 3.31 4.74 12.92
C GLN A 30 4.83 4.87 12.84
N LYS A 31 5.34 6.12 12.90
CA LYS A 31 6.79 6.39 12.92
C LYS A 31 7.52 5.74 14.09
N ASP A 32 6.82 5.56 15.22
CA ASP A 32 7.36 4.91 16.43
C ASP A 32 7.27 3.37 16.39
N GLY A 33 6.76 2.80 15.30
CA GLY A 33 6.62 1.35 15.10
C GLY A 33 5.33 0.74 15.66
N SER A 34 4.50 1.51 16.37
CA SER A 34 3.18 1.07 16.80
C SER A 34 2.21 0.87 15.63
N ASP A 35 1.16 0.09 15.85
CA ASP A 35 0.16 -0.22 14.82
C ASP A 35 -0.80 0.94 14.58
N LYS A 36 -1.24 1.09 13.33
CA LYS A 36 -2.23 2.06 12.87
C LYS A 36 -3.49 1.33 12.42
N ASP A 37 -4.66 1.85 12.78
CA ASP A 37 -5.95 1.23 12.44
C ASP A 37 -6.32 1.35 10.96
N HIS A 38 -5.68 2.27 10.22
CA HIS A 38 -6.02 2.61 8.83
C HIS A 38 -4.78 2.71 7.95
N PHE A 39 -4.72 1.91 6.88
CA PHE A 39 -3.58 1.77 5.97
C PHE A 39 -4.02 1.34 4.56
N LEU A 40 -3.16 1.51 3.56
CA LEU A 40 -3.46 1.15 2.17
C LEU A 40 -3.33 -0.36 1.93
N TYR A 41 -2.25 -0.95 2.42
CA TYR A 41 -1.98 -2.39 2.39
C TYR A 41 -1.11 -2.76 3.58
N LYS A 42 -0.84 -4.05 3.82
CA LYS A 42 0.16 -4.51 4.79
C LYS A 42 0.89 -5.75 4.24
N PRO A 43 2.05 -6.13 4.80
CA PRO A 43 2.73 -7.36 4.41
C PRO A 43 1.78 -8.57 4.42
N GLY A 44 1.77 -9.32 3.32
CA GLY A 44 0.92 -10.49 3.13
C GLY A 44 -0.45 -10.22 2.51
N ASP A 45 -0.89 -8.97 2.39
CA ASP A 45 -2.09 -8.65 1.60
C ASP A 45 -1.87 -9.03 0.13
N LYS A 46 -2.91 -9.57 -0.51
CA LYS A 46 -2.94 -9.87 -1.94
C LYS A 46 -3.98 -9.00 -2.63
N PHE A 47 -3.64 -8.52 -3.82
CA PHE A 47 -4.53 -7.73 -4.66
C PHE A 47 -4.55 -8.27 -6.08
N VAL A 48 -5.70 -8.15 -6.73
CA VAL A 48 -5.86 -8.37 -8.17
C VAL A 48 -6.34 -7.08 -8.83
N VAL A 49 -5.78 -6.75 -9.99
CA VAL A 49 -6.26 -5.61 -10.79
C VAL A 49 -7.51 -6.06 -11.54
N ASP A 50 -8.64 -5.40 -11.30
CA ASP A 50 -9.87 -5.68 -12.04
C ASP A 50 -9.87 -5.03 -13.44
N ASP A 51 -10.92 -5.28 -14.22
CA ASP A 51 -11.12 -4.74 -15.57
C ASP A 51 -11.20 -3.20 -15.63
N LYS A 52 -11.35 -2.55 -14.49
CA LYS A 52 -11.39 -1.08 -14.34
C LYS A 52 -10.07 -0.52 -13.81
N GLY A 53 -9.04 -1.35 -13.67
CA GLY A 53 -7.73 -0.94 -13.16
C GLY A 53 -7.71 -0.75 -11.63
N ILE A 54 -8.69 -1.28 -10.90
CA ILE A 54 -8.77 -1.13 -9.43
C ILE A 54 -8.11 -2.34 -8.77
N LEU A 55 -7.20 -2.09 -7.83
CA LEU A 55 -6.62 -3.11 -6.96
C LEU A 55 -7.67 -3.60 -5.96
N ARG A 56 -8.25 -4.77 -6.21
CA ARG A 56 -9.21 -5.43 -5.32
C ARG A 56 -8.45 -6.31 -4.35
N LYS A 57 -8.63 -6.04 -3.06
CA LYS A 57 -8.11 -6.90 -2.00
C LYS A 57 -8.78 -8.26 -2.07
N VAL A 58 -8.00 -9.32 -2.02
CA VAL A 58 -8.51 -10.70 -1.92
C VAL A 58 -8.16 -11.27 -0.55
N GLU A 59 -9.08 -12.03 0.02
CA GLU A 59 -8.79 -12.80 1.23
C GLU A 59 -7.81 -13.93 0.90
N ALA A 60 -6.98 -14.28 1.87
CA ALA A 60 -5.94 -15.29 1.72
C ALA A 60 -6.53 -16.70 1.67
#